data_AF-A0A3M1ZGM7-F1
#
_entry.id   AF-A0A3M1ZGM7-F1
#
_cell.length_a   1.000
_cell.length_b   1.000
_cell.length_c   1.000
_cell.angle_alpha   90.00
_cell.angle_beta   90.00
_cell.angle_gamma   90.00
#
_symmetry.space_group_name_H-M   'P 1'
#
loop_
_entity.id
_entity.type
_entity.pdbx_description
1 polymer ?
#
loop_
_entity_poly.entity_id
_entity_poly.type
_entity_poly.pdbx_seq_one_letter_code
_entity_poly.pdbx_strand_id
1 'polypeptide(L)'
;MTELNTFGSILSYAIELEAQLQGYYLDIGDESRARDAEKRKKKLERVRREHVVEITLEPIEGLNPADYTLNLADKSATGQRTIEETAARFYADVAPKINVREAQRALQKCGKQHQALLD
;
A
#
# COMPACT_ATOMS: atom_id res chain seq x y z
N MET A 1 1.07 5.53 -16.13
CA MET A 1 1.58 4.71 -15.01
C MET A 1 2.04 5.67 -13.92
N THR A 2 1.66 5.43 -12.67
CA THR A 2 2.14 6.24 -11.54
C THR A 2 3.59 5.88 -11.26
N GLU A 3 4.52 6.80 -11.46
CA GLU A 3 5.93 6.57 -11.13
C GLU A 3 6.13 6.56 -9.60
N LEU A 4 6.97 5.68 -9.08
CA LEU A 4 7.25 5.56 -7.64
C LEU A 4 8.52 6.30 -7.22
N ASN A 5 8.72 7.50 -7.74
CA ASN A 5 9.95 8.27 -7.58
C ASN A 5 9.82 9.48 -6.63
N THR A 6 8.65 9.73 -6.06
CA THR A 6 8.46 10.83 -5.09
C THR A 6 7.65 10.36 -3.89
N PHE A 7 7.79 11.05 -2.76
CA PHE A 7 6.93 10.84 -1.60
C PHE A 7 5.43 10.86 -1.95
N GLY A 8 5.02 11.89 -2.71
CA GLY A 8 3.62 12.08 -3.08
C GLY A 8 3.09 10.97 -3.99
N SER A 9 3.89 10.49 -4.93
CA SER A 9 3.48 9.42 -5.83
C SER A 9 3.44 8.06 -5.14
N ILE A 10 4.36 7.77 -4.21
CA ILE A 10 4.32 6.57 -3.37
C ILE A 10 3.06 6.54 -2.50
N LEU A 11 2.74 7.63 -1.80
CA LEU A 11 1.53 7.66 -0.97
C LEU A 11 0.26 7.59 -1.83
N SER A 12 0.25 8.21 -3.00
CA SER A 12 -0.88 8.11 -3.93
C SER A 12 -1.07 6.66 -4.40
N TYR A 13 0.02 5.97 -4.72
CA TYR A 13 -0.02 4.55 -5.07
C TYR A 13 -0.50 3.69 -3.90
N ALA A 14 0.00 3.91 -2.69
CA ALA A 14 -0.42 3.15 -1.51
C ALA A 14 -1.92 3.32 -1.22
N ILE A 15 -2.46 4.54 -1.36
CA ILE A 15 -3.90 4.82 -1.19
C ILE A 15 -4.73 4.06 -2.24
N GLU A 16 -4.28 4.06 -3.50
CA GLU A 16 -4.93 3.35 -4.60
C GLU A 16 -4.87 1.83 -4.39
N LEU A 17 -3.72 1.31 -3.96
CA LEU A 17 -3.53 -0.11 -3.64
C LEU A 17 -4.53 -0.57 -2.57
N GLU A 18 -4.70 0.19 -1.48
CA GLU A 18 -5.69 -0.14 -0.45
C GLU A 18 -7.14 0.01 -0.93
N ALA A 19 -7.42 0.94 -1.85
CA ALA A 19 -8.74 1.04 -2.46
C ALA A 19 -9.05 -0.19 -3.33
N GLN A 20 -8.07 -0.69 -4.09
CA GLN A 20 -8.18 -1.92 -4.87
C GLN A 20 -8.38 -3.14 -3.98
N LEU A 21 -7.62 -3.26 -2.89
CA LEU A 21 -7.78 -4.33 -1.91
C LEU A 21 -9.14 -4.26 -1.22
N GLN A 22 -9.62 -3.07 -0.85
CA GLN A 22 -10.95 -2.88 -0.31
C GLN A 22 -12.02 -3.42 -1.28
N GLY A 23 -11.98 -2.98 -2.55
CA GLY A 23 -12.91 -3.45 -3.57
C GLY A 23 -12.85 -4.97 -3.77
N TYR A 24 -11.64 -5.50 -3.87
CA TYR A 24 -11.41 -6.95 -3.98
C TYR A 24 -12.05 -7.73 -2.82
N TYR A 25 -11.89 -7.26 -1.59
CA TYR A 25 -12.43 -7.93 -0.41
C TYR A 25 -13.95 -7.81 -0.30
N LEU A 26 -14.53 -6.70 -0.75
CA LEU A 26 -15.98 -6.57 -0.90
C LEU A 26 -16.53 -7.57 -1.93
N ASP A 27 -15.84 -7.74 -3.08
CA ASP A 27 -16.27 -8.66 -4.14
C ASP A 27 -16.35 -10.12 -3.65
N ILE A 28 -15.42 -10.54 -2.79
CA ILE A 28 -15.39 -11.91 -2.25
C ILE A 28 -16.19 -12.08 -0.96
N GLY A 29 -16.85 -11.02 -0.48
CA GLY A 29 -17.68 -11.04 0.72
C GLY A 29 -16.91 -11.00 2.05
N ASP A 30 -15.61 -10.70 2.06
CA ASP A 30 -14.82 -10.52 3.28
C ASP A 30 -14.90 -9.08 3.78
N GLU A 31 -16.01 -8.77 4.44
CA GLU A 31 -16.24 -7.43 4.99
C GLU A 31 -15.21 -7.01 6.04
N SER A 32 -14.60 -7.95 6.76
CA SER A 32 -13.61 -7.64 7.79
C SER A 32 -12.35 -7.07 7.15
N ARG A 33 -11.81 -7.78 6.16
CA ARG A 33 -10.62 -7.33 5.42
C ARG A 33 -10.87 -6.07 4.61
N ALA A 34 -12.08 -5.94 4.03
CA ALA A 34 -12.48 -4.71 3.35
C ALA A 34 -12.46 -3.49 4.28
N ARG A 35 -13.01 -3.61 5.51
CA ARG A 35 -12.97 -2.53 6.50
C ARG A 35 -11.54 -2.20 6.93
N ASP A 36 -10.67 -3.19 7.05
CA ASP A 36 -9.28 -2.95 7.43
C ASP A 36 -8.47 -2.27 6.32
N ALA A 37 -8.72 -2.61 5.05
CA ALA A 37 -8.17 -1.89 3.90
C ALA A 37 -8.66 -0.43 3.88
N GLU A 38 -9.94 -0.18 4.14
CA GLU A 38 -10.49 1.17 4.24
C GLU A 38 -9.83 1.99 5.36
N LYS A 39 -9.58 1.37 6.52
CA LYS A 39 -8.87 2.05 7.63
C LYS A 39 -7.44 2.41 7.25
N ARG A 40 -6.71 1.51 6.57
CA ARG A 40 -5.35 1.79 6.10
C ARG A 40 -5.35 2.92 5.07
N LYS A 41 -6.23 2.86 4.07
CA LYS A 41 -6.46 3.93 3.09
C LYS A 41 -6.67 5.29 3.75
N LYS A 42 -7.66 5.41 4.64
CA LYS A 42 -7.97 6.68 5.34
C LYS A 42 -6.77 7.22 6.15
N LYS A 43 -6.00 6.32 6.75
CA LYS A 43 -4.78 6.70 7.47
C LYS A 43 -3.73 7.27 6.50
N LEU A 44 -3.51 6.63 5.36
CA LEU A 44 -2.55 7.08 4.35
C LEU A 44 -2.98 8.41 3.72
N GLU A 45 -4.28 8.60 3.45
CA GLU A 45 -4.83 9.89 3.00
C GLU A 45 -4.55 11.02 3.99
N ARG A 46 -4.72 10.74 5.29
CA ARG A 46 -4.41 11.71 6.35
C ARG A 46 -2.93 12.06 6.36
N VAL A 47 -2.05 11.05 6.40
CA VAL A 47 -0.60 11.25 6.38
C VAL A 47 -0.18 12.05 5.15
N ARG A 48 -0.73 11.73 3.98
CA ARG A 48 -0.45 12.48 2.75
C ARG A 48 -0.84 13.93 2.87
N ARG A 49 -2.03 14.26 3.40
CA ARG A 49 -2.45 15.67 3.59
C ARG A 49 -1.56 16.42 4.57
N GLU A 50 -1.16 15.77 5.66
CA GLU A 50 -0.34 16.39 6.71
C GLU A 50 1.11 16.63 6.24
N HIS A 51 1.64 15.76 5.38
CA HIS A 51 3.05 15.76 4.99
C HIS A 51 3.31 16.04 3.51
N VAL A 52 2.31 16.49 2.74
CA VAL A 52 2.45 16.78 1.29
C VAL A 52 3.49 17.85 1.00
N VAL A 53 3.83 18.69 1.99
CA VAL A 53 4.82 19.76 1.88
C VAL A 53 6.25 19.30 2.22
N GLU A 54 6.43 18.14 2.84
CA GLU A 54 7.76 17.58 3.20
C GLU A 54 8.41 16.82 2.03
N ILE A 55 8.20 17.30 0.80
CA ILE A 55 8.68 16.66 -0.44
C ILE A 55 10.20 16.48 -0.37
N THR A 56 10.65 15.23 -0.48
CA THR A 56 12.03 14.90 -0.82
C THR A 56 12.36 15.49 -2.18
N LEU A 57 13.30 16.44 -2.22
CA LEU A 57 13.85 16.98 -3.46
C LEU A 57 14.65 15.92 -4.23
N GLU A 58 15.13 14.89 -3.53
CA GLU A 58 15.81 13.75 -4.13
C GLU A 58 14.79 12.71 -4.62
N PRO A 59 14.91 12.25 -5.88
CA PRO A 59 14.06 11.22 -6.41
C PRO A 59 14.32 9.89 -5.70
N ILE A 60 13.25 9.15 -5.47
CA ILE A 60 13.31 7.79 -4.92
C ILE A 60 13.59 6.83 -6.07
N GLU A 61 14.66 6.05 -5.95
CA GLU A 61 15.10 5.12 -7.00
C GLU A 61 14.86 3.65 -6.63
N GLY A 62 14.86 2.81 -7.67
CA GLY A 62 14.78 1.34 -7.52
C GLY A 62 13.39 0.81 -7.19
N LEU A 63 12.33 1.55 -7.52
CA LEU A 63 10.94 1.12 -7.40
C LEU A 63 10.29 1.11 -8.78
N ASN A 64 9.66 -0.01 -9.15
CA ASN A 64 8.87 -0.11 -10.37
C ASN A 64 7.42 -0.47 -10.01
N PRO A 65 6.42 0.35 -10.37
CA PRO A 65 5.01 0.08 -10.07
C PRO A 65 4.52 -1.25 -10.66
N ALA A 66 5.13 -1.75 -11.75
CA ALA A 66 4.77 -3.02 -12.36
C ALA A 66 4.98 -4.21 -11.40
N ASP A 67 5.98 -4.12 -10.51
CA ASP A 67 6.33 -5.16 -9.54
C ASP A 67 5.26 -5.34 -8.44
N TYR A 68 4.31 -4.40 -8.34
CA TYR A 68 3.28 -4.38 -7.30
C TYR A 68 1.86 -4.51 -7.87
N THR A 69 1.74 -4.93 -9.13
CA THR A 69 0.44 -5.12 -9.79
C THR A 69 -0.33 -6.27 -9.13
N LEU A 70 -1.54 -5.98 -8.65
CA LEU A 70 -2.42 -6.99 -8.05
C LEU A 70 -3.23 -7.72 -9.13
N ASN A 71 -3.24 -9.05 -9.07
CA ASN A 71 -4.18 -9.86 -9.86
C ASN A 71 -5.55 -9.94 -9.16
N LEU A 72 -6.38 -8.91 -9.34
CA LEU A 72 -7.68 -8.81 -8.67
C LEU A 72 -8.74 -9.77 -9.21
N ALA A 73 -8.47 -10.47 -10.32
CA ALA A 73 -9.39 -11.40 -10.94
C ALA A 73 -9.35 -12.80 -10.29
N ASP A 74 -8.21 -13.19 -9.72
CA ASP A 74 -8.07 -14.48 -9.04
C ASP A 74 -8.58 -14.38 -7.60
N LYS A 75 -9.82 -14.82 -7.39
CA LYS A 75 -10.47 -14.83 -6.07
C LYS A 75 -10.14 -16.05 -5.21
N SER A 76 -9.33 -16.99 -5.71
CA SER A 76 -8.97 -18.21 -4.99
C SER A 76 -8.15 -17.91 -3.74
N ALA A 77 -8.01 -18.88 -2.82
CA ALA A 77 -7.14 -18.72 -1.65
C ALA A 77 -5.68 -18.42 -2.04
N THR A 78 -5.19 -19.00 -3.14
CA THR A 78 -3.86 -18.73 -3.69
C THR A 78 -3.76 -17.30 -4.23
N GLY A 79 -4.78 -16.83 -4.96
CA GLY A 79 -4.86 -15.45 -5.43
C GLY A 79 -4.88 -14.44 -4.28
N GLN A 80 -5.70 -14.71 -3.26
CA GLN A 80 -5.76 -13.92 -2.02
C GLN A 80 -4.41 -13.84 -1.31
N ARG A 81 -3.70 -14.96 -1.20
CA ARG A 81 -2.34 -14.97 -0.62
C ARG A 81 -1.36 -14.15 -1.46
N THR A 82 -1.42 -14.29 -2.78
CA THR A 82 -0.52 -13.60 -3.72
C THR A 82 -0.69 -12.07 -3.66
N ILE A 83 -1.93 -11.57 -3.59
CA ILE A 83 -2.18 -10.12 -3.46
C ILE A 83 -1.67 -9.58 -2.12
N GLU A 84 -1.79 -10.35 -1.04
CA GLU A 84 -1.31 -9.99 0.29
C GLU A 84 0.23 -9.99 0.36
N GLU A 85 0.89 -10.99 -0.24
CA GLU A 85 2.35 -11.03 -0.41
C GLU A 85 2.86 -9.83 -1.21
N THR A 86 2.15 -9.47 -2.28
CA THR A 86 2.50 -8.32 -3.13
C THR A 86 2.35 -7.01 -2.35
N ALA A 87 1.25 -6.84 -1.61
CA ALA A 87 1.03 -5.67 -0.77
C ALA A 87 2.06 -5.55 0.37
N ALA A 88 2.35 -6.66 1.07
CA ALA A 88 3.37 -6.70 2.11
C ALA A 88 4.76 -6.31 1.57
N ARG A 89 5.15 -6.86 0.40
CA ARG A 89 6.39 -6.52 -0.29
C ARG A 89 6.46 -5.05 -0.66
N PHE A 90 5.39 -4.50 -1.26
CA PHE A 90 5.32 -3.07 -1.58
C PHE A 90 5.66 -2.21 -0.36
N TYR A 91 4.99 -2.43 0.77
CA TYR A 91 5.23 -1.64 1.98
C TYR A 91 6.62 -1.84 2.58
N ALA A 92 7.18 -3.05 2.50
CA ALA A 92 8.54 -3.34 2.96
C ALA A 92 9.60 -2.61 2.11
N ASP A 93 9.39 -2.51 0.80
CA ASP A 93 10.33 -1.88 -0.13
C ASP A 93 10.28 -0.35 -0.05
N VAL A 94 9.09 0.24 0.06
CA VAL A 94 8.94 1.71 0.02
C VAL A 94 9.21 2.39 1.35
N ALA A 95 8.86 1.76 2.49
CA ALA A 95 8.95 2.45 3.78
C ALA A 95 10.37 2.88 4.19
N PRO A 96 11.44 2.09 3.94
CA PRO A 96 12.82 2.51 4.21
C PRO A 96 13.27 3.70 3.37
N LYS A 97 12.63 3.94 2.22
CA LYS A 97 12.96 5.02 1.27
C LYS A 97 12.27 6.34 1.63
N ILE A 98 11.38 6.36 2.61
CA ILE A 98 10.69 7.56 3.08
C ILE A 98 11.44 8.19 4.26
N ASN A 99 11.80 9.47 4.12
CA ASN A 99 12.49 10.24 5.16
C ASN A 99 11.53 10.90 6.18
N VAL A 100 10.26 11.07 5.84
CA VAL A 100 9.21 11.55 6.75
C VAL A 100 8.85 10.45 7.75
N ARG A 101 9.31 10.59 8.99
CA ARG A 101 9.20 9.54 10.03
C ARG A 101 7.77 9.03 10.26
N GLU A 102 6.79 9.94 10.28
CA GLU A 102 5.40 9.54 10.49
C GLU A 102 4.86 8.72 9.33
N ALA A 103 5.14 9.14 8.10
CA ALA A 103 4.74 8.42 6.90
C ALA A 103 5.46 7.06 6.78
N GLN A 104 6.77 7.02 7.04
CA GLN A 104 7.52 5.78 7.13
C GLN A 104 6.88 4.80 8.12
N ARG A 105 6.56 5.25 9.34
CA ARG A 105 5.88 4.41 10.35
C ARG A 105 4.49 3.96 9.91
N ALA A 106 3.75 4.82 9.20
CA ALA A 106 2.44 4.46 8.66
C ALA A 106 2.55 3.33 7.63
N LEU A 107 3.50 3.44 6.69
CA LEU A 107 3.78 2.42 5.67
C LEU A 107 4.26 1.11 6.29
N GLN A 108 5.22 1.15 7.23
CA GLN A 108 5.68 -0.02 7.97
C GLN A 108 4.54 -0.73 8.70
N LYS A 109 3.63 0.04 9.31
CA LYS A 109 2.47 -0.55 9.99
C LYS A 109 1.53 -1.25 9.01
N CYS A 110 1.30 -0.68 7.82
CA CYS A 110 0.49 -1.33 6.78
C CYS A 110 1.15 -2.64 6.34
N GLY A 111 2.45 -2.63 6.03
CA GLY A 111 3.19 -3.85 5.67
C GLY A 111 3.10 -4.95 6.73
N LYS A 112 3.25 -4.60 8.02
CA LYS A 112 3.06 -5.58 9.12
C LYS A 112 1.65 -6.14 9.19
N GLN A 113 0.63 -5.34 8.88
CA GLN A 113 -0.75 -5.80 8.88
C GLN A 113 -1.03 -6.77 7.72
N HIS A 114 -0.46 -6.55 6.54
CA HIS A 114 -0.54 -7.50 5.42
C HIS A 114 0.23 -8.79 5.72
N GLN A 115 1.43 -8.67 6.31
CA GLN A 115 2.21 -9.85 6.71
C GLN A 115 1.43 -10.74 7.69
N ALA A 116 0.72 -10.14 8.64
CA ALA A 116 -0.10 -10.88 9.60
C ALA A 116 -1.32 -11.59 8.98
N LEU A 117 -1.68 -11.29 7.73
CA LEU A 117 -2.72 -12.01 6.98
C LEU A 117 -2.17 -13.22 6.20
N LEU A 118 -0.84 -13.38 6.16
CA LEU A 118 -0.14 -14.49 5.51
C LEU A 118 0.24 -15.61 6.47
N ASP A 119 0.26 -15.30 7.78
CA ASP A 119 0.54 -16.22 8.89
C ASP A 119 -0.73 -16.98 9.31
#